data_AF-A0A151EKB0-F1
#
_entry.id   AF-A0A151EKB0-F1
#
_cell.length_a   1.000
_cell.length_b   1.000
_cell.length_c   1.000
_cell.angle_alpha   90.00
_cell.angle_beta   90.00
_cell.angle_gamma   90.00
#
_symmetry.space_group_name_H-M   'P 1'
#
loop_
_entity.id
_entity.type
_entity.pdbx_description
1 polymer ?
#
loop_
_entity_poly.entity_id
_entity_poly.type
_entity_poly.pdbx_seq_one_letter_code
_entity_poly.pdbx_strand_id
1 'polypeptide(L)'
;MPQLENDKILDCILRSIIGVISRRTSETYAAMTVISALKTLKDKHRFLQYIEIQGTQYAEFFKTVSIQPEINNIEPKNIGKAGKEFIQKITQNMGKNAGYYFLKEIKEELPHDYEVYLKEIGVDLDFLQLEFITRIRQSSAKNITNYDIIKYIFTFLFDTLDREFGKDVTYKLISELINRLNTKFQVLNYVKINDIRTIQGVDLYTISQDINDFESDKVGSAIQRFIQEINNFYGEKKVGSSLIDKLKNSIDSNFLKKLDEIGVNLDVIELKTGLVVKHVLKAVLNILKQSSDQKYAILIINNILKKFESKYEFLKFVNIDSVNLSEDGDVIVVLPDIESLRPSEIGRGLQKIIENLLSSLGDAAGQHFVEKFKKELGKAYVLRIEEMGVNLHMIELKKDLMW
;
A
#
# COMPACT_ATOMS: atom_id res chain seq x y z
N MET A 1 -2.82 -12.18 49.02
CA MET A 1 -1.92 -11.04 49.30
C MET A 1 -2.72 -9.99 50.07
N PRO A 2 -2.12 -9.21 50.98
CA PRO A 2 -2.83 -8.10 51.62
C PRO A 2 -3.30 -7.11 50.55
N GLN A 3 -4.55 -6.68 50.64
CA GLN A 3 -5.15 -5.73 49.72
C GLN A 3 -4.41 -4.39 49.83
N LEU A 4 -3.81 -3.92 48.75
CA LEU A 4 -3.15 -2.61 48.71
C LEU A 4 -4.22 -1.51 48.73
N GLU A 5 -3.97 -0.45 49.50
CA GLU A 5 -4.86 0.72 49.55
C GLU A 5 -4.77 1.51 48.23
N ASN A 6 -5.90 2.05 47.79
CA ASN A 6 -6.03 2.74 46.50
C ASN A 6 -5.13 3.98 46.40
N ASP A 7 -4.93 4.69 47.50
CA ASP A 7 -4.02 5.84 47.58
C ASP A 7 -2.58 5.42 47.26
N LYS A 8 -2.10 4.33 47.84
CA LYS A 8 -0.75 3.79 47.58
C LYS A 8 -0.59 3.36 46.13
N ILE A 9 -1.61 2.75 45.55
CA ILE A 9 -1.58 2.29 44.15
C ILE A 9 -1.50 3.48 43.19
N LEU A 10 -2.34 4.49 43.39
CA LEU A 10 -2.34 5.67 42.54
C LEU A 10 -1.09 6.53 42.74
N ASP A 11 -0.59 6.66 43.96
CA ASP A 11 0.69 7.32 44.24
C ASP A 11 1.83 6.62 43.48
N CYS A 12 1.86 5.28 43.51
CA CYS A 12 2.84 4.49 42.79
C CYS A 12 2.75 4.70 41.27
N ILE A 13 1.56 4.57 40.66
CA ILE A 13 1.36 4.81 39.21
C ILE A 13 1.83 6.22 38.82
N LEU A 14 1.40 7.24 39.57
CA LEU A 14 1.70 8.64 39.25
C LEU A 14 3.18 8.93 39.38
N ARG A 15 3.84 8.42 40.44
CA ARG A 15 5.29 8.57 40.63
C ARG A 15 6.09 7.87 39.55
N SER A 16 5.74 6.64 39.19
CA SER A 16 6.42 5.92 38.11
C SER A 16 6.29 6.68 36.79
N ILE A 17 5.11 7.20 36.47
CA ILE A 17 4.89 8.02 35.26
C ILE A 17 5.70 9.32 35.30
N ILE A 18 5.67 10.07 36.40
CA ILE A 18 6.45 11.31 36.54
C ILE A 18 7.94 11.00 36.39
N GLY A 19 8.43 9.97 37.08
CA GLY A 19 9.84 9.55 37.06
C GLY A 19 10.31 9.13 35.66
N VAL A 20 9.50 8.40 34.91
CA VAL A 20 9.84 8.03 33.53
C VAL A 20 9.86 9.25 32.61
N ILE A 21 8.89 10.18 32.73
CA ILE A 21 8.86 11.39 31.89
C ILE A 21 10.03 12.34 32.24
N SER A 22 10.35 12.49 33.52
CA SER A 22 11.41 13.40 34.00
C SER A 22 12.83 12.93 33.66
N ARG A 23 13.04 11.66 33.29
CA ARG A 23 14.33 11.20 32.73
C ARG A 23 14.70 11.88 31.41
N ARG A 24 13.69 12.32 30.65
CA ARG A 24 13.85 12.83 29.28
C ARG A 24 13.40 14.29 29.14
N THR A 25 12.84 14.88 30.20
CA THR A 25 12.29 16.23 30.24
C THR A 25 12.50 16.84 31.63
N SER A 26 12.08 18.08 31.89
CA SER A 26 12.12 18.61 33.25
C SER A 26 11.03 17.99 34.13
N GLU A 27 11.29 17.87 35.45
CA GLU A 27 10.29 17.40 36.41
C GLU A 27 9.03 18.28 36.39
N THR A 28 9.19 19.59 36.22
CA THR A 28 8.07 20.53 36.01
C THR A 28 7.24 20.17 34.78
N TYR A 29 7.87 19.81 33.66
CA TYR A 29 7.17 19.39 32.44
C TYR A 29 6.45 18.05 32.64
N ALA A 30 7.09 17.10 33.33
CA ALA A 30 6.49 15.83 33.70
C ALA A 30 5.23 16.03 34.57
N ALA A 31 5.34 16.81 35.64
CA ALA A 31 4.22 17.15 36.52
C ALA A 31 3.09 17.85 35.75
N MET A 32 3.40 18.82 34.89
CA MET A 32 2.38 19.51 34.08
C MET A 32 1.67 18.58 33.09
N THR A 33 2.39 17.63 32.49
CA THR A 33 1.81 16.61 31.59
C THR A 33 0.82 15.71 32.34
N VAL A 34 1.20 15.26 33.53
CA VAL A 34 0.37 14.43 34.41
C VAL A 34 -0.85 15.21 34.93
N ILE A 35 -0.67 16.46 35.36
CA ILE A 35 -1.77 17.37 35.75
C ILE A 35 -2.77 17.55 34.60
N SER A 36 -2.28 17.80 33.39
CA SER A 36 -3.13 17.98 32.21
C SER A 36 -3.95 16.72 31.91
N ALA A 37 -3.32 15.54 31.93
CA ALA A 37 -4.01 14.27 31.72
C ALA A 37 -5.04 13.98 32.82
N LEU A 38 -4.71 14.21 34.10
CA LEU A 38 -5.66 14.07 35.20
C LEU A 38 -6.86 15.02 35.04
N LYS A 39 -6.63 16.30 34.70
CA LYS A 39 -7.71 17.26 34.45
C LYS A 39 -8.68 16.76 33.37
N THR A 40 -8.18 16.21 32.27
CA THR A 40 -9.05 15.65 31.21
C THR A 40 -9.86 14.43 31.62
N LEU A 41 -9.45 13.73 32.69
CA LEU A 41 -10.14 12.53 33.19
C LEU A 41 -11.04 12.82 34.39
N LYS A 42 -10.92 13.98 35.04
CA LYS A 42 -11.75 14.38 36.18
C LYS A 42 -13.24 14.38 35.87
N ASP A 43 -13.62 14.72 34.63
CA ASP A 43 -15.02 14.72 34.20
C ASP A 43 -15.63 13.31 34.16
N LYS A 44 -14.79 12.29 33.91
CA LYS A 44 -15.19 10.87 33.83
C LYS A 44 -15.06 10.16 35.17
N HIS A 45 -14.04 10.52 35.96
CA HIS A 45 -13.69 9.89 37.23
C HIS A 45 -13.60 10.95 38.32
N ARG A 46 -14.74 11.29 38.93
CA ARG A 46 -14.84 12.39 39.91
C ARG A 46 -13.89 12.25 41.10
N PHE A 47 -13.57 11.03 41.52
CA PHE A 47 -12.65 10.76 42.64
C PHE A 47 -11.20 11.21 42.34
N LEU A 48 -10.84 11.48 41.09
CA LEU A 48 -9.54 12.09 40.76
C LEU A 48 -9.40 13.52 41.30
N GLN A 49 -10.48 14.13 41.80
CA GLN A 49 -10.42 15.39 42.55
C GLN A 49 -9.62 15.27 43.86
N TYR A 50 -9.51 14.06 44.42
CA TYR A 50 -8.75 13.77 45.64
C TYR A 50 -7.24 13.66 45.40
N ILE A 51 -6.78 13.87 44.16
CA ILE A 51 -5.37 13.83 43.77
C ILE A 51 -4.89 15.26 43.50
N GLU A 52 -3.84 15.65 44.21
CA GLU A 52 -3.14 16.91 44.02
C GLU A 52 -1.67 16.64 43.67
N ILE A 53 -1.19 17.28 42.62
CA ILE A 53 0.20 17.24 42.20
C ILE A 53 0.78 18.62 42.44
N GLN A 54 1.77 18.69 43.32
CA GLN A 54 2.40 19.97 43.67
C GLN A 54 3.40 20.35 42.57
N GLY A 55 3.23 21.53 41.99
CA GLY A 55 4.16 22.07 41.02
C GLY A 55 5.45 22.54 41.71
N THR A 56 6.57 21.89 41.38
CA THR A 56 7.90 22.23 41.92
C THR A 56 8.34 23.58 41.35
N GLN A 57 8.16 24.67 42.10
CA GLN A 57 8.99 25.86 41.87
C GLN A 57 10.18 25.90 42.83
N TYR A 58 10.07 25.50 44.10
CA TYR A 58 11.22 25.47 45.01
C TYR A 58 10.93 24.55 46.19
N ALA A 59 11.28 23.26 46.12
CA ALA A 59 11.59 22.49 47.32
C ALA A 59 12.29 21.17 46.98
N GLU A 60 13.48 20.96 47.52
CA GLU A 60 14.30 19.77 47.27
C GLU A 60 13.78 18.47 47.93
N PHE A 61 12.66 18.46 48.67
CA PHE A 61 12.23 17.26 49.42
C PHE A 61 10.71 17.06 49.68
N PHE A 62 9.79 17.65 48.90
CA PHE A 62 8.34 17.44 49.15
C PHE A 62 7.69 16.41 48.22
N LYS A 63 6.75 15.63 48.76
CA LYS A 63 5.95 14.63 48.03
C LYS A 63 5.27 15.28 46.81
N THR A 64 5.77 14.97 45.61
CA THR A 64 5.25 15.45 44.31
C THR A 64 3.77 15.11 44.08
N VAL A 65 3.28 14.06 44.74
CA VAL A 65 1.89 13.58 44.66
C VAL A 65 1.31 13.51 46.08
N SER A 66 0.14 14.13 46.27
CA SER A 66 -0.66 14.09 47.49
C SER A 66 -2.03 13.51 47.15
N ILE A 67 -2.45 12.49 47.88
CA ILE A 67 -3.73 11.79 47.65
C ILE A 67 -4.50 11.74 48.96
N GLN A 68 -5.75 12.19 48.92
CA GLN A 68 -6.60 12.19 50.11
C GLN A 68 -7.12 10.76 50.40
N PRO A 69 -7.20 10.33 51.68
CA PRO A 69 -7.59 8.98 52.08
C PRO A 69 -8.97 8.52 51.59
N GLU A 70 -9.86 9.46 51.25
CA GLU A 70 -11.20 9.22 50.72
C GLU A 70 -11.19 8.32 49.47
N ILE A 71 -10.07 8.29 48.74
CA ILE A 71 -9.87 7.41 47.58
C ILE A 71 -9.91 5.92 47.94
N ASN A 72 -9.61 5.57 49.20
CA ASN A 72 -9.63 4.19 49.68
C ASN A 72 -11.05 3.63 49.83
N ASN A 73 -12.07 4.50 49.79
CA ASN A 73 -13.48 4.09 49.76
C ASN A 73 -13.99 3.76 48.35
N ILE A 74 -13.18 3.97 47.31
CA ILE A 74 -13.56 3.70 45.92
C ILE A 74 -13.35 2.23 45.60
N GLU A 75 -14.27 1.64 44.84
CA GLU A 75 -14.12 0.25 44.38
C GLU A 75 -12.82 0.11 43.56
N PRO A 76 -11.93 -0.88 43.86
CA PRO A 76 -10.65 -1.03 43.17
C PRO A 76 -10.76 -1.15 41.64
N LYS A 77 -11.85 -1.71 41.11
CA LYS A 77 -12.10 -1.76 39.67
C LYS A 77 -12.23 -0.38 39.02
N ASN A 78 -12.83 0.59 39.72
CA ASN A 78 -12.94 1.96 39.22
C ASN A 78 -11.57 2.67 39.23
N ILE A 79 -10.73 2.38 40.24
CA ILE A 79 -9.33 2.81 40.28
C ILE A 79 -8.56 2.24 39.09
N GLY A 80 -8.71 0.94 38.83
CA GLY A 80 -8.07 0.28 37.69
C GLY A 80 -8.53 0.86 36.35
N LYS A 81 -9.83 1.10 36.17
CA LYS A 81 -10.35 1.76 34.96
C LYS A 81 -9.75 3.15 34.75
N ALA A 82 -9.70 3.98 35.79
CA ALA A 82 -9.10 5.31 35.71
C ALA A 82 -7.59 5.25 35.45
N GLY A 83 -6.87 4.34 36.11
CA GLY A 83 -5.44 4.12 35.88
C GLY A 83 -5.13 3.70 34.45
N LYS A 84 -5.93 2.77 33.89
CA LYS A 84 -5.83 2.35 32.49
C LYS A 84 -6.04 3.54 31.53
N GLU A 85 -7.11 4.29 31.70
CA GLU A 85 -7.43 5.46 30.86
C GLU A 85 -6.36 6.55 30.99
N PHE A 86 -5.80 6.74 32.18
CA PHE A 86 -4.70 7.67 32.44
C PHE A 86 -3.42 7.30 31.69
N ILE A 87 -2.96 6.05 31.82
CA ILE A 87 -1.78 5.54 31.10
C ILE A 87 -2.00 5.63 29.58
N GLN A 88 -3.18 5.30 29.09
CA GLN A 88 -3.53 5.43 27.68
C GLN A 88 -3.50 6.88 27.19
N LYS A 89 -3.96 7.83 28.02
CA LYS A 89 -3.96 9.25 27.67
C LYS A 89 -2.54 9.80 27.57
N ILE A 90 -1.67 9.43 28.51
CA ILE A 90 -0.26 9.83 28.51
C ILE A 90 0.46 9.23 27.28
N THR A 91 0.30 7.94 27.02
CA THR A 91 0.95 7.26 25.89
C THR A 91 0.47 7.76 24.53
N GLN A 92 -0.80 8.14 24.38
CA GLN A 92 -1.33 8.72 23.14
C GLN A 92 -0.73 10.09 22.81
N ASN A 93 -0.37 10.87 23.82
CA ASN A 93 0.28 12.16 23.64
C ASN A 93 1.78 12.02 23.33
N MET A 94 2.33 10.81 23.43
CA MET A 94 3.71 10.48 23.09
C MET A 94 3.78 9.96 21.66
N GLY A 95 4.78 10.40 20.88
CA GLY A 95 4.99 9.90 19.52
C GLY A 95 5.19 8.38 19.46
N LYS A 96 5.03 7.78 18.27
CA LYS A 96 4.99 6.31 18.06
C LYS A 96 6.08 5.52 18.79
N ASN A 97 7.34 5.96 18.68
CA ASN A 97 8.47 5.29 19.31
C ASN A 97 8.53 5.56 20.82
N ALA A 98 8.20 6.79 21.24
CA ALA A 98 8.25 7.19 22.65
C ALA A 98 7.21 6.46 23.50
N GLY A 99 5.97 6.32 23.02
CA GLY A 99 4.91 5.63 23.77
C GLY A 99 5.15 4.13 23.98
N TYR A 100 5.85 3.46 23.05
CA TYR A 100 6.19 2.04 23.17
C TYR A 100 7.21 1.78 24.29
N TYR A 101 8.31 2.55 24.30
CA TYR A 101 9.33 2.44 25.35
C TYR A 101 8.82 2.93 26.69
N PHE A 102 7.92 3.91 26.69
CA PHE A 102 7.33 4.47 27.90
C PHE A 102 6.59 3.44 28.75
N LEU A 103 5.74 2.59 28.15
CA LEU A 103 5.01 1.55 28.88
C LEU A 103 5.95 0.49 29.49
N LYS A 104 7.01 0.14 28.75
CA LYS A 104 8.05 -0.78 29.23
C LYS A 104 8.80 -0.19 30.43
N GLU A 105 9.18 1.08 30.35
CA GLU A 105 9.89 1.78 31.43
C GLU A 105 9.02 1.95 32.68
N ILE A 106 7.72 2.21 32.54
CA ILE A 106 6.80 2.21 33.70
C ILE A 106 6.80 0.84 34.37
N LYS A 107 6.71 -0.23 33.57
CA LYS A 107 6.70 -1.60 34.10
C LYS A 107 7.98 -1.92 34.87
N GLU A 108 9.13 -1.51 34.35
CA GLU A 108 10.44 -1.70 34.99
C GLU A 108 10.61 -0.88 36.28
N GLU A 109 9.90 0.25 36.41
CA GLU A 109 9.89 1.09 37.62
C GLU A 109 8.93 0.62 38.72
N LEU A 110 7.96 -0.24 38.38
CA LEU A 110 6.94 -0.69 39.34
C LEU A 110 7.49 -1.83 40.21
N PRO A 111 7.29 -1.80 41.54
CA PRO A 111 7.58 -2.95 42.37
C PRO A 111 6.70 -4.15 41.98
N HIS A 112 7.24 -5.37 42.04
CA HIS A 112 6.56 -6.58 41.57
C HIS A 112 5.17 -6.78 42.18
N ASP A 113 5.03 -6.54 43.49
CA ASP A 113 3.75 -6.69 44.20
C ASP A 113 2.67 -5.71 43.70
N TYR A 114 3.09 -4.52 43.23
CA TYR A 114 2.18 -3.53 42.64
C TYR A 114 1.80 -3.93 41.22
N GLU A 115 2.73 -4.48 40.42
CA GLU A 115 2.43 -4.98 39.08
C GLU A 115 1.35 -6.08 39.11
N VAL A 116 1.51 -7.05 40.01
CA VAL A 116 0.54 -8.15 40.18
C VAL A 116 -0.83 -7.60 40.56
N TYR A 117 -0.90 -6.70 41.54
CA TYR A 117 -2.16 -6.11 41.98
C TYR A 117 -2.81 -5.22 40.92
N LEU A 118 -2.03 -4.42 40.19
CA LEU A 118 -2.51 -3.61 39.06
C LEU A 118 -3.21 -4.47 38.02
N LYS A 119 -2.64 -5.63 37.71
CA LYS A 119 -3.24 -6.60 36.79
C LYS A 119 -4.57 -7.13 37.32
N GLU A 120 -4.66 -7.44 38.62
CA GLU A 120 -5.92 -7.91 39.26
C GLU A 120 -7.04 -6.87 39.18
N ILE A 121 -6.72 -5.57 39.28
CA ILE A 121 -7.71 -4.49 39.16
C ILE A 121 -7.95 -4.03 37.71
N GLY A 122 -7.35 -4.69 36.71
CA GLY A 122 -7.60 -4.47 35.29
C GLY A 122 -6.65 -3.51 34.58
N VAL A 123 -5.50 -3.19 35.20
CA VAL A 123 -4.40 -2.41 34.61
C VAL A 123 -3.27 -3.36 34.22
N ASP A 124 -3.44 -4.03 33.08
CA ASP A 124 -2.41 -4.90 32.50
C ASP A 124 -1.53 -4.07 31.53
N LEU A 125 -0.28 -3.78 31.94
CA LEU A 125 0.66 -3.00 31.15
C LEU A 125 1.12 -3.73 29.88
N ASP A 126 1.20 -5.06 29.89
CA ASP A 126 1.56 -5.86 28.71
C ASP A 126 0.43 -5.79 27.68
N PHE A 127 -0.82 -5.92 28.13
CA PHE A 127 -1.98 -5.75 27.27
C PHE A 127 -2.06 -4.33 26.69
N LEU A 128 -1.82 -3.30 27.52
CA LEU A 128 -1.80 -1.91 27.07
C LEU A 128 -0.70 -1.66 26.02
N GLN A 129 0.47 -2.29 26.17
CA GLN A 129 1.55 -2.19 25.20
C GLN A 129 1.16 -2.84 23.86
N LEU A 130 0.55 -4.03 23.90
CA LEU A 130 0.04 -4.70 22.71
C LEU A 130 -1.07 -3.90 22.02
N GLU A 131 -2.00 -3.31 22.79
CA GLU A 131 -3.06 -2.46 22.27
C GLU A 131 -2.48 -1.22 21.56
N PHE A 132 -1.47 -0.58 22.16
CA PHE A 132 -0.77 0.56 21.60
C PHE A 132 -0.05 0.22 20.28
N ILE A 133 0.70 -0.88 20.24
CA ILE A 133 1.37 -1.36 19.01
C ILE A 133 0.34 -1.63 17.92
N THR A 134 -0.75 -2.31 18.27
CA THR A 134 -1.81 -2.66 17.31
C THR A 134 -2.47 -1.40 16.75
N ARG A 135 -2.78 -0.41 17.61
CA ARG A 135 -3.34 0.87 17.18
C ARG A 135 -2.37 1.66 16.32
N ILE A 136 -1.07 1.67 16.64
CA ILE A 136 -0.04 2.29 15.78
C ILE A 136 -0.01 1.61 14.41
N ARG A 137 0.06 0.28 14.35
CA ARG A 137 0.10 -0.48 13.10
C ARG A 137 -1.15 -0.24 12.24
N GLN A 138 -2.32 -0.18 12.86
CA GLN A 138 -3.58 0.16 12.19
C GLN A 138 -3.62 1.62 11.72
N SER A 139 -3.07 2.56 12.48
CA SER A 139 -3.01 3.99 12.10
C SER A 139 -1.98 4.27 10.99
N SER A 140 -0.85 3.57 10.96
CA SER A 140 0.14 3.70 9.87
C SER A 140 -0.39 3.18 8.53
N ALA A 141 -1.26 2.17 8.55
CA ALA A 141 -1.92 1.70 7.33
C ALA A 141 -3.03 2.66 6.83
N LYS A 142 -3.61 3.48 7.70
CA LYS A 142 -4.75 4.37 7.37
C LYS A 142 -4.37 5.81 6.97
N ASN A 143 -3.14 6.24 7.21
CA ASN A 143 -2.72 7.64 7.02
C ASN A 143 -1.77 7.87 5.83
N ILE A 144 -1.60 6.90 4.92
CA ILE A 144 -0.80 7.13 3.70
C ILE A 144 -1.65 8.01 2.76
N THR A 145 -1.23 9.28 2.61
CA THR A 145 -1.91 10.27 1.77
C THR A 145 -1.45 10.19 0.32
N ASN A 146 -2.17 10.82 -0.62
CA ASN A 146 -1.74 10.88 -2.02
C ASN A 146 -0.36 11.55 -2.16
N TYR A 147 -0.08 12.56 -1.34
CA TYR A 147 1.23 13.22 -1.24
C TYR A 147 2.32 12.23 -0.89
N ASP A 148 2.11 11.39 0.13
CA ASP A 148 3.11 10.42 0.58
C ASP A 148 3.44 9.42 -0.53
N ILE A 149 2.41 8.94 -1.25
CA ILE A 149 2.57 7.99 -2.35
C ILE A 149 3.37 8.61 -3.48
N ILE A 150 2.97 9.80 -3.95
CA ILE A 150 3.67 10.45 -5.07
C ILE A 150 5.10 10.81 -4.67
N LYS A 151 5.31 11.34 -3.46
CA LYS A 151 6.65 11.63 -2.96
C LYS A 151 7.52 10.39 -2.93
N TYR A 152 7.01 9.29 -2.40
CA TYR A 152 7.74 8.04 -2.34
C TYR A 152 8.13 7.55 -3.74
N ILE A 153 7.15 7.47 -4.66
CA ILE A 153 7.37 6.99 -6.03
C ILE A 153 8.38 7.87 -6.76
N PHE A 154 8.24 9.20 -6.69
CA PHE A 154 9.19 10.10 -7.33
C PHE A 154 10.58 10.01 -6.73
N THR A 155 10.71 9.89 -5.40
CA THR A 155 12.01 9.67 -4.72
C THR A 155 12.68 8.43 -5.28
N PHE A 156 11.97 7.30 -5.26
CA PHE A 156 12.50 6.03 -5.73
C PHE A 156 12.95 6.11 -7.19
N LEU A 157 12.13 6.70 -8.06
CA LEU A 157 12.43 6.79 -9.49
C LEU A 157 13.62 7.71 -9.76
N PHE A 158 13.69 8.87 -9.11
CA PHE A 158 14.85 9.77 -9.22
C PHE A 158 16.12 9.08 -8.75
N ASP A 159 16.13 8.49 -7.55
CA ASP A 159 17.32 7.86 -6.99
C ASP A 159 17.80 6.67 -7.83
N THR A 160 16.85 5.89 -8.36
CA THR A 160 17.18 4.73 -9.20
C THR A 160 17.72 5.15 -10.55
N LEU A 161 17.08 6.14 -11.21
CA LEU A 161 17.52 6.61 -12.52
C LEU A 161 18.83 7.40 -12.43
N ASP A 162 19.03 8.21 -11.40
CA ASP A 162 20.25 9.00 -11.20
C ASP A 162 21.46 8.06 -11.02
N ARG A 163 21.28 6.99 -10.23
CA ARG A 163 22.32 5.98 -10.04
C ARG A 163 22.71 5.25 -11.34
N GLU A 164 21.75 4.99 -12.22
CA GLU A 164 21.96 4.13 -13.40
C GLU A 164 22.33 4.93 -14.66
N PHE A 165 21.80 6.14 -14.81
CA PHE A 165 21.93 6.95 -16.02
C PHE A 165 22.53 8.35 -15.78
N GLY A 166 22.70 8.73 -14.51
CA GLY A 166 23.18 10.06 -14.12
C GLY A 166 22.07 11.11 -14.05
N LYS A 167 22.38 12.18 -13.31
CA LYS A 167 21.46 13.24 -12.94
C LYS A 167 20.83 13.97 -14.12
N ASP A 168 21.63 14.29 -15.14
CA ASP A 168 21.16 15.05 -16.31
C ASP A 168 20.15 14.26 -17.15
N VAL A 169 20.42 12.96 -17.36
CA VAL A 169 19.51 12.06 -18.10
C VAL A 169 18.21 11.89 -17.33
N THR A 170 18.32 11.66 -16.02
CA THR A 170 17.18 11.50 -15.12
C THR A 170 16.28 12.73 -15.10
N TYR A 171 16.88 13.91 -14.91
CA TYR A 171 16.17 15.18 -14.92
C TYR A 171 15.41 15.38 -16.24
N LYS A 172 16.10 15.19 -17.37
CA LYS A 172 15.51 15.38 -18.69
C LYS A 172 14.36 14.40 -18.92
N LEU A 173 14.58 13.11 -18.63
CA LEU A 173 13.58 12.07 -18.80
C LEU A 173 12.31 12.35 -17.96
N ILE A 174 12.47 12.57 -16.66
CA ILE A 174 11.33 12.80 -15.76
C ILE A 174 10.60 14.10 -16.11
N SER A 175 11.32 15.18 -16.44
CA SER A 175 10.71 16.46 -16.81
C SER A 175 9.90 16.37 -18.12
N GLU A 176 10.47 15.73 -19.14
CA GLU A 176 9.76 15.46 -20.40
C GLU A 176 8.54 14.56 -20.16
N LEU A 177 8.66 13.55 -19.30
CA LEU A 177 7.57 12.65 -18.96
C LEU A 177 6.41 13.37 -18.26
N ILE A 178 6.72 14.18 -17.25
CA ILE A 178 5.73 15.01 -16.54
C ILE A 178 5.03 15.90 -17.55
N ASN A 179 5.77 16.69 -18.33
CA ASN A 179 5.18 17.63 -19.28
C ASN A 179 4.24 16.95 -20.28
N ARG A 180 4.66 15.78 -20.81
CA ARG A 180 3.86 14.99 -21.74
C ARG A 180 2.59 14.44 -21.08
N LEU A 181 2.73 13.83 -19.89
CA LEU A 181 1.62 13.19 -19.19
C LEU A 181 0.67 14.19 -18.54
N ASN A 182 1.12 15.41 -18.23
CA ASN A 182 0.31 16.45 -17.62
C ASN A 182 -0.88 16.89 -18.50
N THR A 183 -0.77 16.69 -19.82
CA THR A 183 -1.89 16.89 -20.76
C THR A 183 -3.08 15.94 -20.53
N LYS A 184 -2.83 14.78 -19.91
CA LYS A 184 -3.82 13.73 -19.62
C LYS A 184 -4.12 13.59 -18.13
N PHE A 185 -3.14 13.87 -17.26
CA PHE A 185 -3.23 13.66 -15.83
C PHE A 185 -2.93 14.96 -15.07
N GLN A 186 -4.00 15.68 -14.71
CA GLN A 186 -3.89 16.97 -14.00
C GLN A 186 -3.17 16.88 -12.65
N VAL A 187 -3.15 15.70 -12.03
CA VAL A 187 -2.40 15.39 -10.80
C VAL A 187 -0.92 15.79 -10.93
N LEU A 188 -0.34 15.69 -12.13
CA LEU A 188 1.07 15.99 -12.36
C LEU A 188 1.39 17.50 -12.33
N ASN A 189 0.39 18.39 -12.40
CA ASN A 189 0.58 19.84 -12.19
C ASN A 189 1.11 20.17 -10.79
N TYR A 190 0.88 19.28 -9.82
CA TYR A 190 1.32 19.44 -8.45
C TYR A 190 2.75 18.94 -8.23
N VAL A 191 3.40 18.41 -9.26
CA VAL A 191 4.81 17.98 -9.25
C VAL A 191 5.62 18.97 -10.07
N LYS A 192 6.57 19.66 -9.41
CA LYS A 192 7.51 20.56 -10.06
C LYS A 192 8.90 19.98 -9.99
N ILE A 193 9.60 19.88 -11.13
CA ILE A 193 11.01 19.51 -11.14
C ILE A 193 11.83 20.79 -11.01
N ASN A 194 12.70 20.85 -10.00
CA ASN A 194 13.51 22.03 -9.74
C ASN A 194 14.81 21.94 -10.55
N ASP A 195 15.02 22.90 -11.46
CA ASP A 195 16.24 22.99 -12.27
C ASP A 195 17.41 23.57 -11.45
N ILE A 196 17.91 22.78 -10.51
CA ILE A 196 18.99 23.20 -9.61
C ILE A 196 20.14 22.22 -9.77
N ARG A 197 20.77 22.32 -10.94
CA ARG A 197 21.85 21.44 -11.39
C ARG A 197 23.07 21.43 -10.46
N THR A 198 23.24 22.41 -9.57
CA THR A 198 24.51 22.66 -8.87
C THR A 198 24.43 23.02 -7.37
N ILE A 199 23.25 23.14 -6.76
CA ILE A 199 23.14 23.57 -5.35
C ILE A 199 22.86 22.37 -4.45
N GLN A 200 23.79 22.07 -3.53
CA GLN A 200 23.60 21.06 -2.50
C GLN A 200 22.50 21.50 -1.51
N GLY A 201 21.60 20.58 -1.16
CA GLY A 201 20.56 20.82 -0.14
C GLY A 201 19.22 21.35 -0.66
N VAL A 202 19.01 21.39 -1.99
CA VAL A 202 17.67 21.69 -2.55
C VAL A 202 17.05 20.44 -3.15
N ASP A 203 15.76 20.22 -2.84
CA ASP A 203 15.00 19.09 -3.36
C ASP A 203 14.95 19.13 -4.89
N LEU A 204 15.25 17.99 -5.55
CA LEU A 204 15.23 17.86 -7.01
C LEU A 204 13.84 18.08 -7.61
N TYR A 205 12.80 17.90 -6.79
CA TYR A 205 11.43 18.12 -7.16
C TYR A 205 10.63 18.54 -5.92
N THR A 206 9.58 19.32 -6.14
CA THR A 206 8.63 19.73 -5.12
C THR A 206 7.27 19.18 -5.47
N ILE A 207 6.60 18.58 -4.49
CA ILE A 207 5.22 18.09 -4.62
C ILE A 207 4.35 18.94 -3.70
N SER A 208 3.24 19.47 -4.21
CA SER A 208 2.27 20.18 -3.36
C SER A 208 1.46 19.20 -2.52
N GLN A 209 1.13 19.59 -1.29
CA GLN A 209 0.21 18.83 -0.44
C GLN A 209 -1.24 18.88 -0.94
N ASP A 210 -1.60 19.84 -1.78
CA ASP A 210 -2.94 19.97 -2.40
C ASP A 210 -3.32 18.75 -3.25
N ILE A 211 -2.35 17.91 -3.60
CA ILE A 211 -2.57 16.63 -4.28
C ILE A 211 -3.42 15.65 -3.44
N ASN A 212 -3.52 15.89 -2.13
CA ASN A 212 -4.39 15.15 -1.23
C ASN A 212 -5.89 15.41 -1.47
N ASP A 213 -6.23 16.51 -2.14
CA ASP A 213 -7.61 16.84 -2.50
C ASP A 213 -8.06 16.13 -3.79
N PHE A 214 -7.15 15.44 -4.49
CA PHE A 214 -7.49 14.65 -5.68
C PHE A 214 -8.08 13.29 -5.30
N GLU A 215 -9.03 12.83 -6.14
CA GLU A 215 -9.52 11.46 -6.06
C GLU A 215 -8.36 10.47 -6.25
N SER A 216 -8.25 9.50 -5.34
CA SER A 216 -7.09 8.61 -5.28
C SER A 216 -6.93 7.73 -6.53
N ASP A 217 -8.01 7.38 -7.21
CA ASP A 217 -8.00 6.62 -8.47
C ASP A 217 -7.35 7.40 -9.63
N LYS A 218 -7.57 8.72 -9.70
CA LYS A 218 -6.89 9.61 -10.65
C LYS A 218 -5.40 9.69 -10.36
N VAL A 219 -5.03 9.75 -9.07
CA VAL A 219 -3.64 9.72 -8.62
C VAL A 219 -2.98 8.39 -9.00
N GLY A 220 -3.65 7.27 -8.74
CA GLY A 220 -3.13 5.94 -9.08
C GLY A 220 -2.98 5.76 -10.58
N SER A 221 -3.95 6.19 -11.39
CA SER A 221 -3.84 6.14 -12.86
C SER A 221 -2.64 6.92 -13.38
N ALA A 222 -2.37 8.10 -12.82
CA ALA A 222 -1.20 8.90 -13.17
C ALA A 222 0.10 8.19 -12.78
N ILE A 223 0.20 7.67 -11.55
CA ILE A 223 1.37 6.92 -11.05
C ILE A 223 1.62 5.67 -11.91
N GLN A 224 0.60 4.88 -12.17
CA GLN A 224 0.69 3.67 -12.98
C GLN A 224 1.27 4.00 -14.35
N ARG A 225 0.74 5.02 -15.02
CA ARG A 225 1.24 5.42 -16.33
C ARG A 225 2.69 5.94 -16.26
N PHE A 226 3.02 6.68 -15.21
CA PHE A 226 4.36 7.22 -14.99
C PHE A 226 5.40 6.11 -14.84
N ILE A 227 5.13 5.13 -13.96
CA ILE A 227 6.00 3.97 -13.74
C ILE A 227 6.10 3.12 -15.01
N GLN A 228 5.00 2.91 -15.74
CA GLN A 228 5.02 2.17 -17.02
C GLN A 228 5.98 2.77 -18.04
N GLU A 229 5.93 4.08 -18.25
CA GLU A 229 6.78 4.73 -19.25
C GLU A 229 8.26 4.70 -18.85
N ILE A 230 8.56 4.85 -17.56
CA ILE A 230 9.94 4.73 -17.07
C ILE A 230 10.41 3.28 -17.17
N ASN A 231 9.57 2.30 -16.83
CA ASN A 231 9.91 0.88 -16.96
C ASN A 231 10.22 0.51 -18.42
N ASN A 232 9.47 1.05 -19.39
CA ASN A 232 9.77 0.86 -20.81
C ASN A 232 11.15 1.42 -21.19
N PHE A 233 11.45 2.67 -20.78
CA PHE A 233 12.77 3.27 -21.00
C PHE A 233 13.89 2.45 -20.35
N TYR A 234 13.66 1.98 -19.12
CA TYR A 234 14.60 1.16 -18.34
C TYR A 234 14.90 -0.17 -19.05
N GLY A 235 13.86 -0.83 -19.57
CA GLY A 235 13.94 -2.08 -20.32
C GLY A 235 14.67 -1.95 -21.66
N GLU A 236 14.42 -0.86 -22.41
CA GLU A 236 15.12 -0.57 -23.68
C GLU A 236 16.63 -0.44 -23.48
N LYS A 237 17.07 0.10 -22.34
CA LYS A 237 18.48 0.25 -21.99
C LYS A 237 19.15 -1.02 -21.45
N LYS A 238 18.41 -2.14 -21.35
CA LYS A 238 18.89 -3.45 -20.87
C LYS A 238 19.59 -3.38 -19.51
N VAL A 239 19.08 -2.56 -18.59
CA VAL A 239 19.68 -2.41 -17.26
C VAL A 239 19.22 -3.55 -16.35
N GLY A 240 20.13 -4.48 -16.07
CA GLY A 240 20.08 -5.45 -14.96
C GLY A 240 18.69 -6.00 -14.57
N SER A 241 18.38 -5.96 -13.27
CA SER A 241 17.08 -6.36 -12.71
C SER A 241 15.98 -5.35 -13.03
N SER A 242 14.74 -5.84 -13.15
CA SER A 242 13.55 -5.03 -13.48
C SER A 242 13.40 -3.83 -12.53
N LEU A 243 13.05 -2.66 -13.08
CA LEU A 243 12.71 -1.48 -12.27
C LEU A 243 11.58 -1.80 -11.29
N ILE A 244 10.63 -2.64 -11.71
CA ILE A 244 9.50 -3.07 -10.89
C ILE A 244 9.96 -3.96 -9.73
N ASP A 245 10.93 -4.85 -9.94
CA ASP A 245 11.51 -5.65 -8.85
C ASP A 245 12.22 -4.76 -7.84
N LYS A 246 13.00 -3.78 -8.33
CA LYS A 246 13.66 -2.79 -7.47
C LYS A 246 12.62 -2.01 -6.66
N LEU A 247 11.51 -1.63 -7.28
CA LEU A 247 10.41 -0.91 -6.63
C LEU A 247 9.74 -1.78 -5.56
N LYS A 248 9.30 -2.99 -5.91
CA LYS A 248 8.69 -3.96 -4.99
C LYS A 248 9.57 -4.26 -3.78
N ASN A 249 10.88 -4.38 -3.98
CA ASN A 249 11.84 -4.64 -2.91
C ASN A 249 12.13 -3.41 -2.02
N SER A 250 11.86 -2.20 -2.52
CA SER A 250 12.05 -0.97 -1.76
C SER A 250 10.84 -0.59 -0.91
N ILE A 251 9.63 -0.95 -1.37
CA ILE A 251 8.36 -0.51 -0.78
C ILE A 251 7.94 -1.43 0.39
N ASP A 252 7.43 -0.84 1.47
CA ASP A 252 6.81 -1.60 2.56
C ASP A 252 5.41 -2.14 2.22
N SER A 253 4.98 -3.21 2.90
CA SER A 253 3.68 -3.84 2.64
C SER A 253 2.45 -2.92 2.74
N ASN A 254 2.50 -1.84 3.54
CA ASN A 254 1.38 -0.90 3.65
C ASN A 254 1.31 0.01 2.44
N PHE A 255 2.45 0.50 1.94
CA PHE A 255 2.50 1.27 0.71
C PHE A 255 2.12 0.43 -0.52
N LEU A 256 2.54 -0.85 -0.59
CA LEU A 256 2.11 -1.76 -1.65
C LEU A 256 0.58 -1.92 -1.65
N LYS A 257 -0.01 -2.19 -0.48
CA LYS A 257 -1.45 -2.28 -0.34
C LYS A 257 -2.15 -0.97 -0.73
N LYS A 258 -1.57 0.17 -0.37
CA LYS A 258 -2.12 1.48 -0.73
C LYS A 258 -2.06 1.73 -2.24
N LEU A 259 -0.97 1.35 -2.90
CA LEU A 259 -0.85 1.41 -4.36
C LEU A 259 -1.96 0.58 -5.04
N ASP A 260 -2.19 -0.65 -4.57
CA ASP A 260 -3.28 -1.49 -5.06
C ASP A 260 -4.65 -0.84 -4.83
N GLU A 261 -4.90 -0.26 -3.65
CA GLU A 261 -6.16 0.42 -3.30
C GLU A 261 -6.44 1.63 -4.21
N ILE A 262 -5.41 2.36 -4.65
CA ILE A 262 -5.56 3.50 -5.55
C ILE A 262 -5.51 3.10 -7.03
N GLY A 263 -5.41 1.80 -7.34
CA GLY A 263 -5.46 1.27 -8.69
C GLY A 263 -4.12 1.18 -9.43
N VAL A 264 -2.98 1.27 -8.71
CA VAL A 264 -1.65 1.01 -9.27
C VAL A 264 -1.32 -0.47 -9.15
N ASN A 265 -1.30 -1.18 -10.27
CA ASN A 265 -0.96 -2.60 -10.30
C ASN A 265 0.45 -2.83 -10.87
N LEU A 266 1.44 -3.02 -9.99
CA LEU A 266 2.84 -3.20 -10.39
C LEU A 266 3.06 -4.46 -11.25
N ASP A 267 2.26 -5.51 -11.07
CA ASP A 267 2.36 -6.74 -11.87
C ASP A 267 1.96 -6.48 -13.32
N VAL A 268 0.92 -5.67 -13.54
CA VAL A 268 0.49 -5.27 -14.90
C VAL A 268 1.56 -4.47 -15.63
N ILE A 269 2.31 -3.63 -14.91
CA ILE A 269 3.39 -2.81 -15.48
C ILE A 269 4.55 -3.68 -15.98
N GLU A 270 4.76 -4.83 -15.37
CA GLU A 270 5.82 -5.77 -15.73
C GLU A 270 5.49 -6.60 -16.98
N LEU A 271 4.21 -6.70 -17.37
CA LEU A 271 3.77 -7.55 -18.47
C LEU A 271 4.18 -6.99 -19.83
N LYS A 272 5.25 -7.58 -20.38
CA LYS A 272 5.68 -7.42 -21.77
C LYS A 272 4.56 -7.78 -22.76
N THR A 273 4.47 -7.05 -23.86
CA THR A 273 3.39 -7.17 -24.84
C THR A 273 3.32 -8.57 -25.45
N GLY A 274 4.47 -9.16 -25.77
CA GLY A 274 4.55 -10.52 -26.29
C GLY A 274 4.09 -11.57 -25.30
N LEU A 275 4.32 -11.34 -24.00
CA LEU A 275 3.82 -12.21 -22.93
C LEU A 275 2.30 -12.14 -22.83
N VAL A 276 1.72 -10.95 -22.98
CA VAL A 276 0.26 -10.72 -22.99
C VAL A 276 -0.38 -11.43 -24.18
N VAL A 277 0.15 -11.21 -25.39
CA VAL A 277 -0.35 -11.87 -26.61
C VAL A 277 -0.27 -13.40 -26.47
N LYS A 278 0.86 -13.90 -25.97
CA LYS A 278 1.04 -15.34 -25.71
C LYS A 278 -0.01 -15.88 -24.75
N HIS A 279 -0.26 -15.21 -23.62
CA HIS A 279 -1.24 -15.66 -22.62
C HIS A 279 -2.67 -15.57 -23.12
N VAL A 280 -3.01 -14.56 -23.92
CA VAL A 280 -4.32 -14.46 -24.58
C VAL A 280 -4.56 -15.67 -25.48
N LEU A 281 -3.59 -15.99 -26.34
CA LEU A 281 -3.71 -17.12 -27.25
C LEU A 281 -3.71 -18.46 -26.50
N LYS A 282 -2.94 -18.58 -25.41
CA LYS A 282 -3.00 -19.76 -24.52
C LYS A 282 -4.35 -19.91 -23.85
N ALA A 283 -4.94 -18.84 -23.33
CA ALA A 283 -6.26 -18.87 -22.71
C ALA A 283 -7.33 -19.33 -23.72
N VAL A 284 -7.28 -18.81 -24.96
CA VAL A 284 -8.13 -19.30 -26.04
C VAL A 284 -7.91 -20.79 -26.30
N LEU A 285 -6.66 -21.23 -26.41
CA LEU A 285 -6.32 -22.63 -26.66
C LEU A 285 -6.84 -23.56 -25.56
N ASN A 286 -6.67 -23.17 -24.30
CA ASN A 286 -7.16 -23.93 -23.15
C ASN A 286 -8.69 -24.08 -23.18
N ILE A 287 -9.42 -23.02 -23.51
CA ILE A 287 -10.88 -23.08 -23.63
C ILE A 287 -11.30 -24.02 -24.76
N LEU A 288 -10.64 -23.95 -25.92
CA LEU A 288 -10.93 -24.85 -27.03
C LEU A 288 -10.62 -26.31 -26.69
N LYS A 289 -9.51 -26.57 -25.99
CA LYS A 289 -9.13 -27.90 -25.48
C LYS A 289 -10.16 -28.51 -24.51
N GLN A 290 -11.01 -27.71 -23.87
CA GLN A 290 -12.10 -28.24 -23.03
C GLN A 290 -13.22 -28.87 -23.87
N SER A 291 -13.36 -28.45 -25.13
CA SER A 291 -14.43 -28.88 -26.04
C SER A 291 -13.95 -29.77 -27.20
N SER A 292 -12.65 -29.89 -27.41
CA SER A 292 -12.06 -30.65 -28.53
C SER A 292 -10.66 -31.17 -28.19
N ASP A 293 -10.11 -32.03 -29.04
CA ASP A 293 -8.71 -32.42 -28.92
C ASP A 293 -7.75 -31.23 -29.18
N GLN A 294 -6.50 -31.37 -28.73
CA GLN A 294 -5.48 -30.33 -28.84
C GLN A 294 -5.11 -29.99 -30.28
N LYS A 295 -5.09 -30.98 -31.19
CA LYS A 295 -4.73 -30.77 -32.60
C LYS A 295 -5.80 -29.93 -33.29
N TYR A 296 -7.07 -30.20 -33.00
CA TYR A 296 -8.21 -29.47 -33.51
C TYR A 296 -8.27 -28.04 -32.95
N ALA A 297 -8.00 -27.87 -31.64
CA ALA A 297 -7.91 -26.55 -31.02
C ALA A 297 -6.80 -25.69 -31.66
N ILE A 298 -5.62 -26.27 -31.90
CA ILE A 298 -4.51 -25.61 -32.61
C ILE A 298 -4.91 -25.24 -34.05
N LEU A 299 -5.58 -26.14 -34.76
CA LEU A 299 -6.06 -25.89 -36.12
C LEU A 299 -7.03 -24.70 -36.18
N ILE A 300 -7.98 -24.62 -35.24
CA ILE A 300 -8.93 -23.51 -35.14
C ILE A 300 -8.17 -22.19 -34.95
N ILE A 301 -7.27 -22.12 -33.97
CA ILE A 301 -6.52 -20.87 -33.71
C ILE A 301 -5.70 -20.50 -34.94
N ASN A 302 -4.98 -21.44 -35.54
CA ASN A 302 -4.18 -21.18 -36.74
C ASN A 302 -5.02 -20.64 -37.90
N ASN A 303 -6.21 -21.19 -38.14
CA ASN A 303 -7.12 -20.70 -39.16
C ASN A 303 -7.59 -19.27 -38.88
N ILE A 304 -7.86 -18.95 -37.62
CA ILE A 304 -8.30 -17.61 -37.20
C ILE A 304 -7.15 -16.61 -37.30
N LEU A 305 -5.94 -16.96 -36.87
CA LEU A 305 -4.77 -16.09 -37.01
C LEU A 305 -4.47 -15.80 -38.50
N LYS A 306 -4.46 -16.84 -39.36
CA LYS A 306 -4.27 -16.68 -40.81
C LYS A 306 -5.32 -15.77 -41.46
N LYS A 307 -6.58 -15.83 -41.02
CA LYS A 307 -7.66 -14.95 -41.50
C LYS A 307 -7.38 -13.46 -41.23
N PHE A 308 -6.58 -13.17 -40.21
CA PHE A 308 -6.27 -11.82 -39.76
C PHE A 308 -4.83 -11.38 -40.03
N GLU A 309 -3.96 -12.28 -40.46
CA GLU A 309 -2.53 -12.05 -40.69
C GLU A 309 -2.24 -10.90 -41.66
N SER A 310 -3.06 -10.75 -42.70
CA SER A 310 -2.94 -9.65 -43.67
C SER A 310 -3.42 -8.29 -43.13
N LYS A 311 -4.18 -8.28 -42.03
CA LYS A 311 -4.81 -7.07 -41.46
C LYS A 311 -4.06 -6.52 -40.24
N TYR A 312 -3.37 -7.37 -39.50
CA TYR A 312 -2.69 -6.99 -38.25
C TYR A 312 -1.24 -7.44 -38.26
N GLU A 313 -0.34 -6.47 -38.26
CA GLU A 313 1.11 -6.69 -38.39
C GLU A 313 1.69 -7.61 -37.30
N PHE A 314 1.19 -7.51 -36.06
CA PHE A 314 1.72 -8.29 -34.93
C PHE A 314 1.61 -9.80 -35.13
N LEU A 315 0.70 -10.26 -35.98
CA LEU A 315 0.53 -11.68 -36.26
C LEU A 315 1.72 -12.29 -37.00
N LYS A 316 2.52 -11.47 -37.71
CA LYS A 316 3.81 -11.91 -38.29
C LYS A 316 4.82 -12.33 -37.22
N PHE A 317 4.65 -11.86 -35.99
CA PHE A 317 5.51 -12.18 -34.85
C PHE A 317 4.95 -13.31 -33.98
N VAL A 318 3.83 -13.93 -34.37
CA VAL A 318 3.20 -15.03 -33.64
C VAL A 318 3.30 -16.29 -34.47
N ASN A 319 3.88 -17.35 -33.91
CA ASN A 319 3.93 -18.66 -34.52
C ASN A 319 3.31 -19.70 -33.58
N ILE A 320 2.54 -20.63 -34.14
CA ILE A 320 1.93 -21.73 -33.41
C ILE A 320 2.53 -23.02 -33.95
N ASP A 321 3.39 -23.65 -33.16
CA ASP A 321 4.09 -24.86 -33.56
C ASP A 321 3.15 -26.06 -33.46
N SER A 322 2.67 -26.53 -34.61
CA SER A 322 1.82 -27.72 -34.72
C SER A 322 2.60 -29.04 -34.66
N VAL A 323 3.94 -29.00 -34.67
CA VAL A 323 4.81 -30.17 -34.82
C VAL A 323 5.31 -30.66 -33.46
N ASN A 324 5.58 -29.76 -32.51
CA ASN A 324 6.00 -30.09 -31.15
C ASN A 324 4.80 -30.23 -30.19
N LEU A 325 4.02 -31.29 -30.37
CA LEU A 325 2.88 -31.66 -29.51
C LEU A 325 3.32 -32.49 -28.28
N SER A 326 4.36 -32.07 -27.56
CA SER A 326 4.59 -32.62 -26.21
C SER A 326 3.61 -31.98 -25.23
N GLU A 327 3.15 -32.74 -24.23
CA GLU A 327 2.16 -32.27 -23.24
C GLU A 327 2.62 -31.02 -22.46
N ASP A 328 3.94 -30.79 -22.40
CA ASP A 328 4.59 -29.64 -21.73
C ASP A 328 5.23 -28.60 -22.68
N GLY A 329 5.13 -28.80 -24.01
CA GLY A 329 5.73 -27.91 -25.00
C GLY A 329 4.96 -26.60 -25.16
N ASP A 330 5.68 -25.47 -25.21
CA ASP A 330 5.04 -24.17 -25.40
C ASP A 330 4.64 -23.97 -26.87
N VAL A 331 3.41 -24.37 -27.19
CA VAL A 331 2.83 -24.38 -28.56
C VAL A 331 2.80 -22.99 -29.20
N ILE A 332 2.82 -21.92 -28.41
CA ILE A 332 2.72 -20.53 -28.89
C ILE A 332 4.05 -19.81 -28.68
N VAL A 333 4.70 -19.47 -29.79
CA VAL A 333 5.93 -18.69 -29.82
C VAL A 333 5.61 -17.27 -30.26
N VAL A 334 6.04 -16.28 -29.48
CA VAL A 334 5.90 -14.86 -29.82
C VAL A 334 7.29 -14.26 -29.91
N LEU A 335 7.63 -13.69 -31.07
CA LEU A 335 8.93 -13.09 -31.33
C LEU A 335 9.07 -11.74 -30.60
N PRO A 336 10.26 -11.39 -30.10
CA PRO A 336 10.48 -10.16 -29.33
C PRO A 336 10.15 -8.87 -30.09
N ASP A 337 10.21 -8.89 -31.42
CA ASP A 337 9.91 -7.73 -32.28
C ASP A 337 8.49 -7.18 -32.12
N ILE A 338 7.58 -7.99 -31.55
CA ILE A 338 6.23 -7.55 -31.20
C ILE A 338 6.20 -6.36 -30.23
N GLU A 339 7.24 -6.20 -29.40
CA GLU A 339 7.33 -5.09 -28.43
C GLU A 339 7.47 -3.72 -29.11
N SER A 340 7.88 -3.68 -30.39
CA SER A 340 8.00 -2.44 -31.16
C SER A 340 6.65 -1.92 -31.69
N LEU A 341 5.61 -2.74 -31.66
CA LEU A 341 4.30 -2.40 -32.18
C LEU A 341 3.45 -1.62 -31.18
N ARG A 342 2.52 -0.81 -31.70
CA ARG A 342 1.63 -0.03 -30.82
C ARG A 342 0.67 -0.96 -30.08
N PRO A 343 0.59 -0.88 -28.74
CA PRO A 343 -0.32 -1.75 -27.98
C PRO A 343 -1.78 -1.67 -28.44
N SER A 344 -2.23 -0.50 -28.89
CA SER A 344 -3.58 -0.31 -29.43
C SER A 344 -3.86 -1.07 -30.73
N GLU A 345 -2.85 -1.28 -31.57
CA GLU A 345 -3.00 -2.04 -32.83
C GLU A 345 -3.11 -3.53 -32.53
N ILE A 346 -2.31 -4.01 -31.58
CA ILE A 346 -2.38 -5.38 -31.07
C ILE A 346 -3.74 -5.61 -30.40
N GLY A 347 -4.18 -4.71 -29.52
CA GLY A 347 -5.48 -4.83 -28.84
C GLY A 347 -6.65 -4.92 -29.83
N ARG A 348 -6.68 -4.11 -30.88
CA ARG A 348 -7.71 -4.22 -31.94
C ARG A 348 -7.71 -5.60 -32.61
N GLY A 349 -6.54 -6.15 -32.91
CA GLY A 349 -6.43 -7.47 -33.52
C GLY A 349 -6.82 -8.59 -32.57
N LEU A 350 -6.39 -8.53 -31.30
CA LEU A 350 -6.81 -9.46 -30.26
C LEU A 350 -8.33 -9.45 -30.08
N GLN A 351 -8.94 -8.26 -30.03
CA GLN A 351 -10.40 -8.12 -29.97
C GLN A 351 -11.07 -8.82 -31.17
N LYS A 352 -10.57 -8.64 -32.39
CA LYS A 352 -11.14 -9.31 -33.57
C LYS A 352 -10.96 -10.83 -33.57
N ILE A 353 -9.85 -11.32 -33.05
CA ILE A 353 -9.62 -12.76 -32.88
C ILE A 353 -10.65 -13.32 -31.89
N ILE A 354 -10.83 -12.66 -30.74
CA ILE A 354 -11.81 -13.06 -29.72
C ILE A 354 -13.24 -13.00 -30.26
N GLU A 355 -13.64 -11.91 -30.93
CA GLU A 355 -14.96 -11.77 -31.56
C GLU A 355 -15.22 -12.89 -32.59
N ASN A 356 -14.22 -13.24 -33.40
CA ASN A 356 -14.33 -14.27 -34.44
C ASN A 356 -14.45 -15.68 -33.84
N LEU A 357 -13.65 -15.97 -32.81
CA LEU A 357 -13.75 -17.20 -32.02
C LEU A 357 -15.15 -17.35 -31.44
N LEU A 358 -15.64 -16.30 -30.78
CA LEU A 358 -16.96 -16.29 -30.16
C LEU A 358 -18.06 -16.56 -31.19
N SER A 359 -17.97 -15.97 -32.39
CA SER A 359 -18.92 -16.21 -33.49
C SER A 359 -18.83 -17.61 -34.11
N SER A 360 -17.68 -18.28 -33.95
CA SER A 360 -17.46 -19.64 -34.47
C SER A 360 -17.84 -20.71 -33.46
N LEU A 361 -17.98 -20.34 -32.18
CA LEU A 361 -18.47 -21.19 -31.11
C LEU A 361 -20.01 -21.14 -31.11
N GLY A 362 -20.66 -22.30 -31.19
CA GLY A 362 -22.13 -22.38 -31.10
C GLY A 362 -22.68 -21.86 -29.77
N ASP A 363 -23.99 -21.67 -29.70
CA ASP A 363 -24.74 -20.89 -28.70
C ASP A 363 -24.36 -21.25 -27.27
N ALA A 364 -24.36 -22.56 -26.98
CA ALA A 364 -24.06 -23.13 -25.67
C ALA A 364 -22.60 -22.97 -25.25
N ALA A 365 -21.65 -23.09 -26.19
CA ALA A 365 -20.22 -22.93 -25.91
C ALA A 365 -19.83 -21.45 -25.79
N GLY A 366 -20.50 -20.57 -26.55
CA GLY A 366 -20.24 -19.14 -26.54
C GLY A 366 -20.79 -18.40 -25.31
N GLN A 367 -21.80 -18.95 -24.60
CA GLN A 367 -22.49 -18.23 -23.50
C GLN A 367 -21.61 -18.00 -22.28
N HIS A 368 -20.68 -18.91 -22.01
CA HIS A 368 -19.73 -18.78 -20.90
C HIS A 368 -18.30 -18.50 -21.38
N PHE A 369 -18.10 -18.19 -22.66
CA PHE A 369 -16.77 -18.04 -23.22
C PHE A 369 -16.02 -16.87 -22.58
N VAL A 370 -16.63 -15.68 -22.50
CA VAL A 370 -15.97 -14.48 -21.97
C VAL A 370 -15.60 -14.66 -20.49
N GLU A 371 -16.49 -15.27 -19.71
CA GLU A 371 -16.25 -15.57 -18.30
C GLU A 371 -15.09 -16.58 -18.13
N LYS A 372 -15.13 -17.70 -18.87
CA LYS A 372 -14.04 -18.69 -18.88
C LYS A 372 -12.72 -18.07 -19.36
N PHE A 373 -12.78 -17.21 -20.37
CA PHE A 373 -11.61 -16.50 -20.89
C PHE A 373 -10.99 -15.56 -19.86
N LYS A 374 -11.79 -14.76 -19.16
CA LYS A 374 -11.31 -13.92 -18.06
C LYS A 374 -10.66 -14.76 -16.96
N LYS A 375 -11.25 -15.91 -16.63
CA LYS A 375 -10.75 -16.84 -15.61
C LYS A 375 -9.41 -17.48 -16.02
N GLU A 376 -9.31 -18.00 -17.23
CA GLU A 376 -8.09 -18.64 -17.77
C GLU A 376 -6.96 -17.63 -17.98
N LEU A 377 -7.29 -16.41 -18.43
CA LEU A 377 -6.31 -15.37 -18.72
C LEU A 377 -5.71 -14.77 -17.43
N GLY A 378 -6.51 -14.68 -16.37
CA GLY A 378 -6.10 -14.11 -15.08
C GLY A 378 -6.18 -12.58 -15.02
N LYS A 379 -6.39 -12.05 -13.82
CA LYS A 379 -6.76 -10.64 -13.58
C LYS A 379 -5.77 -9.62 -14.17
N ALA A 380 -4.47 -9.86 -14.02
CA ALA A 380 -3.44 -8.94 -14.51
C ALA A 380 -3.44 -8.83 -16.05
N TYR A 381 -3.57 -9.96 -16.74
CA TYR A 381 -3.62 -9.99 -18.20
C TYR A 381 -4.94 -9.44 -18.75
N VAL A 382 -6.07 -9.67 -18.06
CA VAL A 382 -7.37 -9.05 -18.41
C VAL A 382 -7.26 -7.53 -18.39
N LEU A 383 -6.77 -6.95 -17.29
CA LEU A 383 -6.56 -5.50 -17.18
C LEU A 383 -5.64 -5.00 -18.29
N ARG A 384 -4.56 -5.73 -18.58
CA ARG A 384 -3.59 -5.34 -19.59
C ARG A 384 -4.18 -5.31 -21.00
N ILE A 385 -5.00 -6.29 -21.38
CA ILE A 385 -5.64 -6.26 -22.71
C ILE A 385 -6.72 -5.19 -22.82
N GLU A 386 -7.39 -4.85 -21.72
CA GLU A 386 -8.34 -3.73 -21.67
C GLU A 386 -7.63 -2.38 -21.87
N GLU A 387 -6.45 -2.18 -21.26
CA GLU A 387 -5.58 -1.02 -21.53
C GLU A 387 -5.12 -0.96 -23.00
N MET A 388 -4.92 -2.12 -23.64
CA MET A 388 -4.61 -2.23 -25.07
C MET A 388 -5.83 -1.93 -25.97
N GLY A 389 -7.01 -1.73 -25.40
CA GLY A 389 -8.24 -1.38 -26.11
C GLY A 389 -9.15 -2.57 -26.44
N VAL A 390 -8.92 -3.74 -25.86
CA VAL A 390 -9.85 -4.88 -25.96
C VAL A 390 -11.01 -4.67 -24.99
N ASN A 391 -12.21 -4.44 -25.51
CA ASN A 391 -13.39 -4.29 -24.64
C ASN A 391 -14.16 -5.61 -24.52
N LEU A 392 -13.82 -6.42 -23.52
CA LEU A 392 -14.47 -7.72 -23.29
C LEU A 392 -15.96 -7.59 -22.99
N HIS A 393 -16.38 -6.51 -22.33
CA HIS A 393 -17.80 -6.27 -22.03
C HIS A 393 -18.61 -5.99 -23.30
N MET A 394 -18.07 -5.21 -24.24
CA MET A 394 -18.71 -4.98 -25.54
C MET A 394 -18.76 -6.24 -26.40
N ILE A 395 -17.79 -7.15 -26.28
CA ILE A 395 -17.83 -8.44 -26.96
C ILE A 395 -18.98 -9.29 -26.42
N GLU A 396 -19.16 -9.29 -25.09
CA GLU A 396 -20.25 -9.97 -24.40
C GLU A 396 -21.62 -9.39 -24.81
N LEU A 397 -21.79 -8.06 -24.76
CA LEU A 397 -23.04 -7.38 -25.17
C LEU A 397 -23.40 -7.58 -26.66
N LYS A 398 -22.41 -7.54 -27.56
CA LYS A 398 -22.68 -7.80 -28.99
C LYS A 398 -23.18 -9.22 -29.23
N LYS A 399 -22.78 -10.16 -28.38
CA LYS A 399 -23.33 -11.50 -28.41
C LYS A 399 -24.79 -11.46 -27.99
N ASP A 400 -25.15 -10.78 -26.92
CA ASP A 400 -26.55 -10.73 -26.48
C ASP A 400 -27.48 -10.00 -27.47
N LEU A 401 -26.93 -9.18 -28.38
CA LEU A 401 -27.68 -8.42 -29.39
C LEU A 401 -27.75 -9.06 -30.78
N MET A 402 -26.85 -10.00 -31.12
CA MET A 402 -26.89 -10.70 -32.42
C MET A 402 -27.83 -11.91 -32.42
N TRP A 403 -28.51 -12.13 -31.30
CA TRP A 403 -29.40 -13.22 -30.97
C TRP A 403 -30.70 -12.62 -30.42
#